data_AF-A0A971GXB5-F1
#
_entry.id   AF-A0A971GXB5-F1
#
_cell.length_a   1.000
_cell.length_b   1.000
_cell.length_c   1.000
_cell.angle_alpha   90.00
_cell.angle_beta   90.00
_cell.angle_gamma   90.00
#
_symmetry.space_group_name_H-M   'P 1'
#
loop_
_entity.id
_entity.type
_entity.pdbx_description
1 polymer ?
#
loop_
_entity_poly.entity_id
_entity_poly.type
_entity_poly.pdbx_seq_one_letter_code
_entity_poly.pdbx_strand_id
1 'polypeptide(L)'
;MKKSSRSGSLGYDEVIDFDQIRKERREKRKEKLEKKKPAEKDALTRRKAAKRRRFMILCTAGILFVSAVVVSAGINLWNLHQEKQETQAALDALMQKQAELKNELSQLDNEEYIEQEARSELHMIFPGEIMYVIPTESIAANEEVLPEESDAKPE
;
A
#
# COMPACT_ATOMS: atom_id res chain seq x y z
N MET A 1 36.18 -44.03 -87.70
CA MET A 1 34.79 -44.49 -87.92
C MET A 1 34.58 -45.82 -87.19
N LYS A 2 33.83 -45.86 -86.09
CA LYS A 2 33.37 -47.12 -85.47
C LYS A 2 31.86 -47.05 -85.31
N LYS A 3 31.19 -47.98 -85.99
CA LYS A 3 29.74 -48.02 -86.22
C LYS A 3 28.99 -48.44 -84.95
N SER A 4 27.89 -47.74 -84.70
CA SER A 4 26.89 -48.03 -83.68
C SER A 4 26.24 -49.40 -83.89
N SER A 5 26.08 -50.17 -82.82
CA SER A 5 25.05 -51.21 -82.74
C SER A 5 24.32 -51.03 -81.41
N ARG A 6 23.13 -50.42 -81.48
CA ARG A 6 22.14 -50.45 -80.40
C ARG A 6 21.18 -51.58 -80.73
N SER A 7 21.40 -52.76 -80.18
CA SER A 7 20.39 -53.83 -80.18
C SER A 7 19.52 -53.67 -78.93
N GLY A 8 18.51 -52.82 -79.03
CA GLY A 8 17.45 -52.73 -78.03
C GLY A 8 16.38 -53.77 -78.34
N SER A 9 16.53 -55.00 -77.81
CA SER A 9 15.40 -55.92 -77.72
C SER A 9 14.56 -55.51 -76.51
N LEU A 10 13.54 -54.70 -76.76
CA LEU A 10 12.55 -54.36 -75.76
C LEU A 10 11.61 -55.57 -75.63
N GLY A 11 11.92 -56.44 -74.66
CA GLY A 11 11.02 -57.48 -74.21
C GLY A 11 9.84 -56.82 -73.50
N TYR A 12 8.71 -56.75 -74.20
CA TYR A 12 7.43 -56.37 -73.60
C TYR A 12 6.59 -57.65 -73.48
N ASP A 13 6.86 -58.45 -72.45
CA ASP A 13 6.02 -59.60 -72.08
C ASP A 13 5.54 -59.52 -70.62
N GLU A 14 5.72 -58.36 -69.97
CA GLU A 14 5.01 -58.05 -68.74
C GLU A 14 3.79 -57.19 -69.08
N VAL A 15 2.61 -57.80 -69.01
CA VAL A 15 1.34 -57.08 -69.01
C VAL A 15 1.37 -56.13 -67.81
N ILE A 16 1.52 -54.84 -68.08
CA ILE A 16 1.49 -53.78 -67.07
C ILE A 16 0.10 -53.77 -66.45
N ASP A 17 -0.05 -54.37 -65.28
CA ASP A 17 -1.32 -54.40 -64.55
C ASP A 17 -1.60 -53.00 -63.95
N PHE A 18 -2.36 -52.21 -64.70
CA PHE A 18 -2.69 -50.81 -64.35
C PHE A 18 -3.36 -50.68 -62.98
N ASP A 19 -4.03 -51.72 -62.50
CA ASP A 19 -4.73 -51.67 -61.22
C ASP A 19 -3.78 -51.82 -60.03
N GLN A 20 -2.70 -52.59 -60.17
CA GLN A 20 -1.64 -52.67 -59.16
C GLN A 20 -0.90 -51.34 -59.05
N ILE A 21 -0.56 -50.74 -60.19
CA ILE A 21 0.13 -49.44 -60.23
C ILE A 21 -0.72 -48.34 -59.60
N ARG A 22 -2.04 -48.35 -59.82
CA ARG A 22 -2.97 -47.41 -59.19
C ARG A 22 -3.04 -47.63 -57.67
N LYS A 23 -3.08 -48.87 -57.20
CA LYS A 23 -3.07 -49.22 -55.77
C LYS A 23 -1.77 -48.78 -55.10
N GLU A 24 -0.62 -49.10 -55.69
CA GLU A 24 0.68 -48.68 -55.16
C GLU A 24 0.81 -47.16 -55.06
N ARG A 25 0.38 -46.41 -56.08
CA ARG A 25 0.41 -44.93 -56.01
C ARG A 25 -0.48 -44.40 -54.89
N ARG A 26 -1.63 -45.03 -54.65
CA ARG A 26 -2.54 -44.66 -53.54
C ARG A 26 -1.89 -44.96 -52.19
N GLU A 27 -1.24 -46.11 -52.03
CA GLU A 27 -0.55 -46.49 -50.80
C GLU A 27 0.68 -45.61 -50.54
N LYS A 28 1.53 -45.39 -51.54
CA LYS A 28 2.66 -44.45 -51.47
C LYS A 28 2.21 -43.02 -51.10
N ARG A 29 1.01 -42.59 -51.55
CA ARG A 29 0.41 -41.30 -51.15
C ARG A 29 -0.09 -41.33 -49.70
N LYS A 30 -0.76 -42.40 -49.27
CA LYS A 30 -1.23 -42.58 -47.89
C LYS A 30 -0.05 -42.61 -46.91
N GLU A 31 0.99 -43.37 -47.22
CA GLU A 31 2.21 -43.46 -46.42
C GLU A 31 2.93 -42.12 -46.31
N LYS A 32 3.04 -41.36 -47.41
CA LYS A 32 3.57 -39.98 -47.38
C LYS A 32 2.72 -39.05 -46.54
N LEU A 33 1.39 -39.19 -46.58
CA LEU A 33 0.48 -38.42 -45.73
C LEU A 33 0.67 -38.80 -44.26
N GLU A 34 0.76 -40.09 -43.94
CA GLU A 34 0.95 -40.61 -42.59
C GLU A 34 2.30 -40.23 -42.00
N LYS A 35 3.37 -40.20 -42.81
CA LYS A 35 4.67 -39.67 -42.41
C LYS A 35 4.66 -38.15 -42.18
N LYS A 36 3.82 -37.40 -42.90
CA LYS A 36 3.68 -35.94 -42.72
C LYS A 36 2.76 -35.54 -41.56
N LYS A 37 1.73 -36.33 -41.25
CA LYS A 37 0.77 -36.10 -40.15
C LYS A 37 1.44 -35.84 -38.78
N PRO A 38 2.43 -36.61 -38.29
CA PRO A 38 3.05 -36.37 -36.99
C PRO A 38 3.86 -35.06 -36.99
N ALA A 39 4.65 -34.80 -38.03
CA ALA A 39 5.43 -33.56 -38.15
C ALA A 39 4.54 -32.31 -38.22
N GLU A 40 3.40 -32.38 -38.89
CA GLU A 40 2.43 -31.30 -38.95
C GLU A 40 1.71 -31.09 -37.60
N LYS A 41 1.32 -32.19 -36.94
CA LYS A 41 0.73 -32.14 -35.58
C LYS A 41 1.70 -31.53 -34.58
N ASP A 42 2.98 -31.91 -34.61
CA ASP A 42 4.03 -31.37 -33.74
C ASP A 42 4.34 -29.90 -34.02
N ALA A 43 4.32 -29.49 -35.31
CA ALA A 43 4.47 -28.09 -35.67
C ALA A 43 3.28 -27.24 -35.20
N LEU A 44 2.05 -27.77 -35.31
CA LEU A 44 0.84 -27.09 -34.84
C LEU A 44 0.77 -27.01 -33.32
N THR A 45 1.14 -28.06 -32.58
CA THR A 45 1.20 -28.04 -31.11
C THR A 45 2.30 -27.11 -30.61
N ARG A 46 3.50 -27.10 -31.22
CA ARG A 46 4.58 -26.14 -30.91
C ARG A 46 4.15 -24.70 -31.17
N ARG A 47 3.48 -24.41 -32.30
CA ARG A 47 2.92 -23.08 -32.60
C ARG A 47 1.85 -22.65 -31.60
N LYS A 48 0.95 -23.56 -31.23
CA LYS A 48 -0.09 -23.30 -30.21
C LYS A 48 0.51 -23.07 -28.82
N ALA A 49 1.54 -23.83 -28.44
CA ALA A 49 2.27 -23.65 -27.18
C ALA A 49 3.00 -22.30 -27.12
N ALA A 50 3.65 -21.90 -28.21
CA ALA A 50 4.29 -20.58 -28.30
C ALA A 50 3.28 -19.43 -28.18
N LYS A 51 2.11 -19.55 -28.83
CA LYS A 51 1.03 -18.56 -28.71
C LYS A 51 0.47 -18.49 -27.29
N ARG A 52 0.28 -19.65 -26.64
CA ARG A 52 -0.19 -19.73 -25.24
C ARG A 52 0.82 -19.13 -24.26
N ARG A 53 2.12 -19.36 -24.48
CA ARG A 53 3.19 -18.76 -23.67
C ARG A 53 3.22 -17.23 -23.81
N ARG A 54 3.10 -16.72 -25.04
CA ARG A 54 2.99 -15.26 -25.29
C ARG A 54 1.76 -14.65 -24.64
N PHE A 55 0.62 -15.33 -24.72
CA PHE A 55 -0.61 -14.90 -24.07
C PHE A 55 -0.48 -14.90 -22.54
N MET A 56 0.11 -15.95 -21.95
CA MET A 56 0.38 -15.99 -20.51
C MET A 56 1.31 -14.86 -20.08
N ILE A 57 2.40 -14.60 -20.82
CA ILE A 57 3.31 -13.49 -20.52
C ILE A 57 2.58 -12.15 -20.57
N LEU A 58 1.72 -11.93 -21.57
CA LEU A 58 0.92 -10.72 -21.68
C LEU A 58 -0.10 -10.58 -20.54
N CYS A 59 -0.78 -11.67 -20.17
CA CYS A 59 -1.68 -11.67 -19.02
C CYS A 59 -0.95 -11.38 -17.72
N THR A 60 0.20 -12.04 -17.46
CA THR A 60 0.99 -11.79 -16.26
C THR A 60 1.52 -10.35 -16.22
N ALA A 61 1.95 -9.81 -17.35
CA ALA A 61 2.38 -8.42 -17.45
C ALA A 61 1.21 -7.44 -17.20
N GLY A 62 0.02 -7.74 -17.71
CA GLY A 62 -1.19 -6.96 -17.46
C GLY A 62 -1.59 -6.96 -15.98
N ILE A 63 -1.56 -8.13 -15.33
CA ILE A 63 -1.85 -8.25 -13.89
C ILE A 63 -0.83 -7.46 -13.06
N LEU A 64 0.47 -7.58 -13.38
CA LEU A 64 1.52 -6.83 -12.71
C LEU A 64 1.33 -5.31 -12.89
N PHE A 65 0.98 -4.87 -14.10
CA PHE A 65 0.71 -3.45 -14.36
C PHE A 65 -0.47 -2.93 -13.53
N VAL A 66 -1.59 -3.66 -13.50
CA VAL A 66 -2.75 -3.29 -12.66
C VAL A 66 -2.37 -3.27 -11.19
N SER A 67 -1.62 -4.28 -10.71
CA SER A 67 -1.19 -4.34 -9.31
C SER A 67 -0.28 -3.16 -8.94
N ALA A 68 0.61 -2.73 -9.83
CA ALA A 68 1.48 -1.58 -9.60
C ALA A 68 0.68 -0.27 -9.49
N VAL A 69 -0.36 -0.10 -10.31
CA VAL A 69 -1.25 1.07 -10.25
C VAL A 69 -2.06 1.09 -8.95
N VAL A 70 -2.54 -0.06 -8.49
CA VAL A 70 -3.28 -0.15 -7.20
C VAL A 70 -2.36 0.16 -6.03
N VAL A 71 -1.12 -0.37 -6.04
CA VAL A 71 -0.14 -0.10 -4.98
C VAL A 71 0.25 1.38 -4.95
N SER A 72 0.49 2.02 -6.09
CA SER A 72 0.83 3.45 -6.12
C SER A 72 -0.33 4.33 -5.65
N ALA A 73 -1.56 4.00 -6.03
CA ALA A 73 -2.76 4.67 -5.51
C ALA A 73 -2.92 4.47 -3.99
N GLY A 74 -2.65 3.26 -3.49
CA GLY A 74 -2.69 2.96 -2.06
C GLY A 74 -1.64 3.74 -1.25
N ILE A 75 -0.41 3.86 -1.76
CA ILE A 75 0.66 4.64 -1.12
C ILE A 75 0.29 6.13 -1.07
N ASN A 76 -0.22 6.68 -2.17
CA ASN A 76 -0.66 8.09 -2.21
C ASN A 76 -1.80 8.35 -1.23
N LEU A 77 -2.75 7.43 -1.11
CA LEU A 77 -3.85 7.55 -0.15
C LEU A 77 -3.36 7.45 1.30
N TRP A 78 -2.38 6.58 1.58
CA TRP A 78 -1.77 6.45 2.89
C TRP A 78 -1.01 7.72 3.29
N ASN A 79 -0.19 8.25 2.39
CA ASN A 79 0.55 9.50 2.61
C ASN A 79 -0.40 10.68 2.85
N LEU A 80 -1.46 10.79 2.05
CA LEU A 80 -2.46 11.84 2.21
C LEU A 80 -3.25 11.70 3.53
N HIS A 81 -3.46 10.46 4.00
CA HIS A 81 -4.11 10.23 5.29
C HIS A 81 -3.21 10.61 6.46
N GLN A 82 -1.90 10.32 6.39
CA GLN A 82 -0.91 10.75 7.37
C GLN A 82 -0.82 12.28 7.43
N GLU A 83 -0.68 12.94 6.28
CA GLU A 83 -0.64 14.40 6.21
C GLU A 83 -1.92 15.05 6.76
N LYS A 84 -3.09 14.44 6.50
CA LYS A 84 -4.35 14.87 7.09
C LYS A 84 -4.39 14.70 8.62
N GLN A 85 -3.84 13.62 9.16
CA GLN A 85 -3.80 13.40 10.60
C GLN A 85 -2.86 14.39 11.30
N GLU A 86 -1.67 14.63 10.75
CA GLU A 86 -0.71 15.60 11.29
C GLU A 86 -1.28 17.02 11.27
N THR A 87 -1.89 17.42 10.15
CA THR A 87 -2.52 18.75 10.03
C THR A 87 -3.73 18.91 10.95
N GLN A 88 -4.53 17.86 11.16
CA GLN A 88 -5.64 17.88 12.10
C GLN A 88 -5.15 18.02 13.55
N ALA A 89 -4.12 17.25 13.93
CA ALA A 89 -3.53 17.35 15.27
C ALA A 89 -2.92 18.75 15.53
N ALA A 90 -2.27 19.34 14.53
CA ALA A 90 -1.75 20.70 14.61
C ALA A 90 -2.87 21.73 14.75
N LEU A 91 -3.99 21.57 14.03
CA LEU A 91 -5.18 22.41 14.18
C LEU A 91 -5.77 22.32 15.58
N ASP A 92 -5.95 21.10 16.10
CA ASP A 92 -6.53 20.89 17.42
C ASP A 92 -5.65 21.51 18.52
N ALA A 93 -4.32 21.35 18.41
CA ALA A 93 -3.36 21.99 19.33
C ALA A 93 -3.42 23.52 19.25
N LEU A 94 -3.54 24.09 18.04
CA LEU A 94 -3.69 25.54 17.87
C LEU A 94 -5.02 26.06 18.41
N MET A 95 -6.11 25.31 18.26
CA MET A 95 -7.41 25.65 18.82
C MET A 95 -7.39 25.63 20.35
N GLN A 96 -6.72 24.64 20.95
CA GLN A 96 -6.53 24.59 22.40
C GLN A 96 -5.75 25.80 22.91
N LYS A 97 -4.61 26.13 22.28
CA LYS A 97 -3.84 27.34 22.62
C LYS A 97 -4.64 28.62 22.45
N GLN A 98 -5.46 28.70 21.41
CA GLN A 98 -6.33 29.86 21.20
C GLN A 98 -7.37 29.97 22.32
N ALA A 99 -7.96 28.86 22.75
CA ALA A 99 -8.94 28.84 23.83
C ALA A 99 -8.31 29.22 25.18
N GLU A 100 -7.11 28.70 25.47
CA GLU A 100 -6.32 29.02 26.66
C GLU A 100 -5.99 30.52 26.71
N LEU A 101 -5.38 31.06 25.65
CA LEU A 101 -5.05 32.48 25.55
C LEU A 101 -6.29 33.39 25.63
N LYS A 102 -7.43 32.96 25.10
CA LYS A 102 -8.69 33.70 25.25
C LYS A 102 -9.19 33.70 26.68
N ASN A 103 -9.00 32.61 27.41
CA ASN A 103 -9.36 32.52 28.81
C ASN A 103 -8.47 33.42 29.66
N GLU A 104 -7.15 33.37 29.47
CA GLU A 104 -6.19 34.29 30.09
C GLU A 104 -6.55 35.75 29.83
N LEU A 105 -6.87 36.10 28.57
CA LEU A 105 -7.28 37.45 28.22
C LEU A 105 -8.57 37.88 28.96
N SER A 106 -9.54 36.97 29.09
CA SER A 106 -10.78 37.27 29.82
C SER A 106 -10.56 37.40 31.33
N GLN A 107 -9.55 36.74 31.89
CA GLN A 107 -9.17 36.86 33.30
C GLN A 107 -8.41 38.16 33.56
N LEU A 108 -7.58 38.60 32.62
CA LEU A 108 -6.91 39.90 32.67
C LEU A 108 -7.88 41.09 32.67
N ASP A 109 -9.08 40.95 32.11
CA ASP A 109 -10.13 41.98 32.22
C ASP A 109 -10.79 42.03 33.62
N ASN A 110 -10.48 41.09 34.52
CA ASN A 110 -11.02 41.04 35.87
C ASN A 110 -10.06 41.68 36.89
N GLU A 111 -10.52 42.76 37.54
CA GLU A 111 -9.76 43.51 38.55
C GLU A 111 -9.25 42.62 39.70
N GLU A 112 -10.07 41.66 40.15
CA GLU A 112 -9.73 40.76 41.27
C GLU A 112 -8.57 39.81 40.92
N TYR A 113 -8.47 39.40 39.65
CA TYR A 113 -7.37 38.57 39.16
C TYR A 113 -6.07 39.38 39.08
N ILE A 114 -6.13 40.63 38.61
CA ILE A 114 -5.00 41.55 38.59
C ILE A 114 -4.50 41.81 40.02
N GLU A 115 -5.42 42.05 40.97
CA GLU A 115 -5.07 42.30 42.37
C GLU A 115 -4.38 41.08 43.00
N GLN A 116 -4.87 39.87 42.74
CA GLN A 116 -4.25 38.63 43.22
C GLN A 116 -2.85 38.45 42.65
N GLU A 117 -2.69 38.54 41.33
CA GLU A 117 -1.39 38.37 40.66
C GLU A 117 -0.38 39.43 41.12
N ALA A 118 -0.82 40.68 41.30
CA ALA A 118 0.01 41.76 41.81
C ALA A 118 0.46 41.50 43.25
N ARG A 119 -0.37 40.90 44.10
CA ARG A 119 -0.02 40.54 45.48
C ARG A 119 0.84 39.28 45.56
N SER A 120 0.58 38.25 44.76
CA SER A 120 1.29 36.96 44.80
C SER A 120 2.65 37.00 44.10
N GLU A 121 2.70 37.48 42.86
CA GLU A 121 3.91 37.43 42.04
C GLU A 121 4.75 38.70 42.23
N LEU A 122 4.10 39.86 42.26
CA LEU A 122 4.80 41.15 42.32
C LEU A 122 4.93 41.71 43.74
N HIS A 123 4.30 41.09 44.74
CA HIS A 123 4.29 41.53 46.14
C HIS A 123 3.89 43.01 46.29
N MET A 124 2.97 43.50 45.46
CA MET A 124 2.48 44.87 45.50
C MET A 124 1.33 45.01 46.51
N ILE A 125 1.22 46.19 47.12
CA ILE A 125 0.14 46.54 48.06
C ILE A 125 -0.42 47.92 47.70
N PHE A 126 -1.66 48.19 48.05
CA PHE A 126 -2.24 49.51 47.81
C PHE A 126 -1.62 50.58 48.73
N PRO A 127 -1.62 51.86 48.31
CA PRO A 127 -1.11 52.94 49.15
C PRO A 127 -1.91 53.02 50.45
N GLY A 128 -1.25 52.79 51.59
CA GLY A 128 -1.86 52.79 52.93
C GLY A 128 -2.04 51.41 53.55
N GLU A 129 -1.79 50.32 52.81
CA GLU A 129 -1.75 48.96 53.34
C GLU A 129 -0.38 48.63 53.96
N ILE A 130 -0.32 47.61 54.84
CA ILE A 130 0.91 47.15 55.52
C ILE A 130 1.17 45.69 55.15
N MET A 131 2.35 45.40 54.59
CA MET A 131 2.76 44.04 54.25
C MET A 131 3.28 43.30 55.49
N TYR A 132 2.69 42.14 55.81
CA TYR A 132 3.17 41.23 56.84
C TYR A 132 3.94 40.08 56.19
N VAL A 133 5.20 39.90 56.58
CA VAL A 133 6.02 38.76 56.16
C VAL A 133 6.10 37.78 57.33
N ILE A 134 5.52 36.59 57.17
CA ILE A 134 5.61 35.53 58.17
C ILE A 134 6.86 34.70 57.85
N PRO A 135 7.89 34.67 58.72
CA PRO A 135 9.05 33.83 58.49
C PRO A 135 8.64 32.35 58.53
N THR A 136 8.96 31.64 57.45
CA THR A 136 8.59 30.23 57.20
C THR A 136 9.05 29.26 58.29
N GLU A 137 10.12 29.61 59.02
CA GLU A 137 10.63 28.89 60.20
C GLU A 137 9.57 28.71 61.31
N SER A 138 8.60 29.64 61.40
CA SER A 138 7.59 29.67 62.47
C SER A 138 6.30 28.88 62.16
N ILE A 139 6.06 28.56 60.88
CA ILE A 139 4.83 27.85 60.44
C ILE A 139 5.00 26.35 60.65
N ALA A 140 6.18 25.79 60.33
CA ALA A 140 6.48 24.38 60.54
C ALA A 140 6.49 23.94 62.02
N ALA A 141 6.62 24.89 62.96
CA ALA A 141 6.63 24.59 64.40
C ALA A 141 5.24 24.58 65.05
N ASN A 142 4.20 25.10 64.37
CA ASN A 142 2.88 25.31 64.96
C ASN A 142 1.76 24.43 64.36
N GLU A 143 2.07 23.52 63.43
CA GLU A 143 1.08 22.61 62.82
C GLU A 143 0.68 21.41 63.72
N GLU A 144 1.33 21.20 64.87
CA GLU A 144 1.02 20.09 65.79
C GLU A 144 -0.12 20.35 66.80
N VAL A 145 -0.75 21.52 66.83
CA VAL A 145 -1.81 21.80 67.83
C VAL A 145 -3.10 22.31 67.17
N LEU A 146 -3.86 21.39 66.58
CA LEU A 146 -5.30 21.54 66.41
C LEU A 146 -5.98 21.08 67.72
N PRO A 147 -6.64 21.95 68.49
CA PRO A 147 -7.53 21.48 69.54
C PRO A 147 -8.80 20.91 68.87
N GLU A 148 -9.07 19.62 69.09
CA GLU A 148 -10.41 19.07 68.91
C GLU A 148 -11.37 19.84 69.81
N GLU A 149 -12.20 20.71 69.23
CA GLU A 149 -13.36 21.27 69.92
C GLU A 149 -14.35 20.13 70.16
N SER A 150 -14.38 19.70 71.42
CA SER A 150 -15.39 18.80 71.96
C SER A 150 -16.73 19.53 72.07
N ASP A 151 -17.66 19.22 71.18
CA ASP A 151 -19.07 19.55 71.35
C ASP A 151 -19.66 18.71 72.50
N ALA A 152 -19.51 19.24 73.72
CA ALA A 152 -20.25 18.80 74.89
C ALA A 152 -21.70 19.29 74.79
N LYS A 153 -22.61 18.34 74.62
CA LYS A 153 -24.06 18.47 74.82
C LYS A 153 -24.38 19.07 76.19
N PRO A 154 -25.30 20.04 76.29
CA PRO A 154 -26.09 20.24 77.49
C PRO A 154 -27.56 19.81 77.26
N GLU A 155 -28.04 19.08 78.26
CA GLU A 155 -29.41 18.74 78.70
C GLU A 155 -30.62 19.00 77.78
#